data_AF-A0A356X0M2-F1
#
_entry.id   AF-A0A356X0M2-F1
#
_cell.length_a   1.000
_cell.length_b   1.000
_cell.length_c   1.000
_cell.angle_alpha   90.00
_cell.angle_beta   90.00
_cell.angle_gamma   90.00
#
_symmetry.space_group_name_H-M   'P 1'
#
loop_
_entity.id
_entity.type
_entity.pdbx_description
1 polymer ?
#
loop_
_entity_poly.entity_id
_entity_poly.type
_entity_poly.pdbx_seq_one_letter_code
_entity_poly.pdbx_strand_id
1 'polypeptide(L)'
;MAVNTVTFNNKTDQEFSKTVKKRVRQYFEENNISQHANASMIVKTIVLLGLYFGAYALIISGQFSLTVMWVLAAAMGVGMAGIGFSISHDALHGAYSSNKTVNYLLGLTFDMVGANGYIWKITHNIIHHTYTNIHGHDEDLEVAAFIRLSPHSEYKWVHRFQHILAFFAYSFATFFWVFVKD
;
A
#
# COMPACT_ATOMS: atom_id res chain seq x y z
N MET A 1 -1.87 -19.12 -21.94
CA MET A 1 -2.71 -20.07 -21.17
C MET A 1 -4.10 -19.48 -21.08
N ALA A 2 -5.16 -20.28 -21.21
CA ALA A 2 -6.52 -19.77 -21.09
C ALA A 2 -6.75 -19.28 -19.65
N VAL A 3 -7.08 -18.01 -19.48
CA VAL A 3 -7.48 -17.47 -18.17
C VAL A 3 -8.85 -18.05 -17.86
N ASN A 4 -8.95 -18.88 -16.83
CA ASN A 4 -10.24 -19.41 -16.39
C ASN A 4 -11.08 -18.26 -15.86
N THR A 5 -12.29 -18.08 -16.37
CA THR A 5 -13.18 -17.03 -15.88
C THR A 5 -13.63 -17.35 -14.46
N VAL A 6 -13.21 -16.53 -13.50
CA VAL A 6 -13.68 -16.60 -12.12
C VAL A 6 -15.02 -15.87 -12.03
N THR A 7 -16.00 -16.51 -11.39
CA THR A 7 -17.32 -15.91 -11.14
C THR A 7 -17.68 -16.08 -9.66
N PHE A 8 -18.37 -15.08 -9.10
CA PHE A 8 -18.80 -15.06 -7.71
C PHE A 8 -20.32 -15.19 -7.61
N ASN A 9 -20.82 -15.74 -6.51
CA ASN A 9 -22.26 -15.90 -6.31
C ASN A 9 -22.85 -14.57 -5.83
N ASN A 10 -23.20 -13.73 -6.81
CA ASN A 10 -23.76 -12.40 -6.60
C ASN A 10 -25.04 -12.37 -5.75
N LYS A 11 -25.72 -13.48 -5.43
CA LYS A 11 -26.89 -13.45 -4.53
C LYS A 11 -26.49 -13.54 -3.06
N THR A 12 -25.80 -14.61 -2.67
CA THR A 12 -25.41 -14.83 -1.27
C THR A 12 -24.34 -13.84 -0.82
N ASP A 13 -23.37 -13.55 -1.69
CA ASP A 13 -22.24 -12.66 -1.37
C ASP A 13 -22.71 -11.19 -1.22
N GLN A 14 -23.77 -10.80 -1.94
CA GLN A 14 -24.37 -9.47 -1.80
C GLN A 14 -25.07 -9.27 -0.45
N GLU A 15 -25.83 -10.25 0.03
CA GLU A 15 -26.52 -10.12 1.32
C GLU A 15 -25.54 -10.04 2.49
N PHE A 16 -24.46 -10.84 2.44
CA PHE A 16 -23.37 -10.72 3.40
C PHE A 16 -22.70 -9.33 3.33
N SER A 17 -22.26 -8.90 2.13
CA SER A 17 -21.59 -7.60 1.96
C SER A 17 -22.45 -6.41 2.41
N LYS A 18 -23.75 -6.41 2.06
CA LYS A 18 -24.71 -5.40 2.52
C LYS A 18 -24.84 -5.40 4.03
N THR A 19 -24.97 -6.57 4.65
CA THR A 19 -25.12 -6.71 6.10
C THR A 19 -23.89 -6.18 6.84
N VAL A 20 -22.68 -6.55 6.38
CA VAL A 20 -21.43 -6.07 6.97
C VAL A 20 -21.32 -4.55 6.83
N LYS A 21 -21.51 -4.00 5.62
CA LYS A 21 -21.46 -2.55 5.39
C LYS A 21 -22.46 -1.78 6.26
N LYS A 22 -23.68 -2.31 6.41
CA LYS A 22 -24.71 -1.72 7.28
C LYS A 22 -24.25 -1.68 8.74
N ARG A 23 -23.78 -2.81 9.29
CA ARG A 23 -23.34 -2.90 10.69
C ARG A 23 -22.12 -2.03 10.97
N VAL A 24 -21.15 -2.00 10.05
CA VAL A 24 -19.98 -1.12 10.16
C VAL A 24 -20.42 0.35 10.18
N ARG A 25 -21.30 0.78 9.28
CA ARG A 25 -21.82 2.16 9.28
C ARG A 25 -22.53 2.49 10.59
N GLN A 26 -23.42 1.61 11.04
CA GLN A 26 -24.15 1.76 12.30
C GLN A 26 -23.20 1.91 13.48
N TYR A 27 -22.13 1.13 13.54
CA TYR A 27 -21.10 1.26 14.59
C TYR A 27 -20.48 2.67 14.62
N PHE A 28 -20.14 3.25 13.47
CA PHE A 28 -19.57 4.61 13.43
C PHE A 28 -20.58 5.67 13.88
N GLU A 29 -21.84 5.54 13.46
CA GLU A 29 -22.93 6.46 13.82
C GLU A 29 -23.25 6.38 15.32
N GLU A 30 -23.44 5.19 15.88
CA GLU A 30 -23.78 4.97 17.30
C GLU A 30 -22.68 5.43 18.25
N ASN A 31 -21.42 5.31 17.83
CA ASN A 31 -20.26 5.73 18.63
C ASN A 31 -19.84 7.18 18.33
N ASN A 32 -20.56 7.89 17.46
CA ASN A 32 -20.26 9.27 17.05
C ASN A 32 -18.79 9.47 16.61
N ILE A 33 -18.26 8.50 15.86
CA ILE A 33 -16.90 8.50 15.33
C ILE A 33 -16.94 8.63 13.80
N SER A 34 -16.02 9.42 13.27
CA SER A 34 -15.88 9.59 11.82
C SER A 34 -15.32 8.32 11.16
N GLN A 35 -15.76 8.04 9.94
CA GLN A 35 -15.16 7.03 9.06
C GLN A 35 -13.85 7.51 8.40
N HIS A 36 -13.54 8.79 8.55
CA HIS A 36 -12.37 9.44 7.97
C HIS A 36 -11.26 9.69 9.00
N ALA A 37 -10.12 10.19 8.53
CA ALA A 37 -8.96 10.48 9.37
C ALA A 37 -9.33 11.31 10.61
N ASN A 38 -8.84 10.87 11.76
CA ASN A 38 -8.90 11.61 13.03
C ASN A 38 -7.59 12.38 13.28
N ALA A 39 -7.49 13.06 14.43
CA ALA A 39 -6.30 13.80 14.81
C ALA A 39 -5.03 12.94 14.80
N SER A 40 -5.11 11.67 15.24
CA SER A 40 -3.95 10.77 15.22
C SER A 40 -3.45 10.49 13.80
N MET A 41 -4.36 10.35 12.83
CA MET A 41 -3.98 10.17 11.43
C MET A 41 -3.35 11.43 10.85
N ILE A 42 -3.87 12.61 11.19
CA ILE A 42 -3.27 13.89 10.77
C ILE A 42 -1.86 14.05 11.34
N VAL A 43 -1.67 13.79 12.63
CA VAL A 43 -0.34 13.83 13.28
C VAL A 43 0.61 12.84 12.62
N LYS A 44 0.15 11.61 12.37
CA LYS A 44 0.95 10.59 11.67
C LYS A 44 1.39 11.07 10.29
N THR A 45 0.49 11.68 9.52
CA THR A 45 0.78 12.26 8.20
C THR A 45 1.85 13.34 8.28
N ILE A 46 1.72 14.29 9.22
CA ILE A 46 2.70 15.36 9.40
C ILE A 46 4.07 14.78 9.80
N VAL A 47 4.09 13.83 10.73
CA VAL A 47 5.34 13.19 11.19
C VAL A 47 6.02 12.43 10.05
N LEU A 48 5.28 11.67 9.24
CA LEU A 48 5.85 10.87 8.15
C LEU A 48 6.37 11.75 7.00
N LEU A 49 5.61 12.76 6.60
CA LEU A 49 6.06 13.74 5.58
C LEU A 49 7.25 14.55 6.11
N GLY A 50 7.19 14.99 7.36
CA GLY A 50 8.28 15.71 8.03
C GLY A 50 9.55 14.85 8.16
N LEU A 51 9.41 13.56 8.45
CA LEU A 51 10.51 12.62 8.49
C LEU A 51 11.16 12.46 7.13
N TYR A 52 10.36 12.27 6.06
CA TYR A 52 10.86 12.12 4.71
C TYR A 52 11.54 13.40 4.19
N PHE A 53 10.81 14.52 4.15
CA PHE A 53 11.31 15.78 3.60
C PHE A 53 12.35 16.44 4.50
N GLY A 54 12.21 16.32 5.82
CA GLY A 54 13.19 16.83 6.78
C GLY A 54 14.51 16.07 6.69
N ALA A 55 14.48 14.73 6.63
CA ALA A 55 15.69 13.95 6.43
C ALA A 55 16.35 14.28 5.08
N TYR A 56 15.56 14.37 4.00
CA TYR A 56 16.07 14.78 2.69
C TYR A 56 16.75 16.16 2.74
N ALA A 57 16.09 17.17 3.32
CA ALA A 57 16.63 18.52 3.46
C ALA A 57 17.94 18.55 4.26
N LEU A 58 18.03 17.79 5.36
CA LEU A 58 19.24 17.71 6.17
C LEU A 58 20.39 17.02 5.40
N ILE A 59 20.09 15.99 4.60
CA ILE A 59 21.10 15.31 3.75
C ILE A 59 21.65 16.29 2.71
N ILE A 60 20.78 16.97 1.94
CA ILE A 60 21.21 17.88 0.87
C ILE A 60 21.87 19.16 1.41
N SER A 61 21.68 19.50 2.69
CA SER A 61 22.35 20.65 3.32
C SER A 61 23.88 20.52 3.37
N GLY A 62 24.40 19.29 3.27
CA GLY A 62 25.83 19.01 3.33
C GLY A 62 26.49 19.29 4.69
N GLN A 63 25.71 19.60 5.73
CA GLN A 63 26.24 20.04 7.03
C GLN A 63 26.64 18.89 7.97
N PHE A 64 26.32 17.65 7.61
CA PHE A 64 26.46 16.49 8.49
C PHE A 64 27.56 15.53 8.03
N SER A 65 28.10 14.76 8.96
CA SER A 65 29.05 13.70 8.63
C SER A 65 28.36 12.60 7.81
N LEU A 66 29.16 11.83 7.06
CA LEU A 66 28.66 10.71 6.27
C LEU A 66 27.84 9.72 7.12
N THR A 67 28.27 9.41 8.35
CA THR A 67 27.54 8.52 9.26
C THR A 67 26.16 9.06 9.62
N VAL A 68 26.03 10.37 9.88
CA VAL A 68 24.73 11.00 10.15
C VAL A 68 23.86 10.99 8.91
N MET A 69 24.43 11.24 7.72
CA MET A 69 23.70 11.15 6.46
C MET A 69 23.15 9.74 6.19
N TRP A 70 23.88 8.67 6.54
CA TRP A 70 23.36 7.30 6.45
C TRP A 70 22.17 7.05 7.38
N VAL A 71 22.21 7.57 8.61
CA VAL A 71 21.07 7.48 9.55
C VAL A 71 19.87 8.26 9.02
N LEU A 72 20.10 9.45 8.48
CA LEU A 72 19.05 10.25 7.84
C LEU A 72 18.46 9.53 6.61
N ALA A 73 19.27 8.84 5.81
CA ALA A 73 18.79 8.06 4.67
C ALA A 73 17.89 6.89 5.11
N ALA A 74 18.27 6.19 6.17
CA ALA A 74 17.42 5.15 6.77
C ALA A 74 16.09 5.72 7.30
N ALA A 75 16.15 6.87 7.99
CA ALA A 75 14.98 7.58 8.47
C ALA A 75 14.06 8.05 7.33
N MET A 76 14.65 8.54 6.23
CA MET A 76 13.93 8.90 5.01
C MET A 76 13.23 7.68 4.40
N GLY A 77 13.89 6.51 4.40
CA GLY A 77 13.26 5.24 3.96
C GLY A 77 12.04 4.85 4.81
N VAL A 78 12.08 5.04 6.13
CA VAL A 78 10.91 4.84 7.01
C VAL A 78 9.79 5.83 6.67
N GLY A 79 10.14 7.11 6.43
CA GLY A 79 9.19 8.12 5.98
C GLY A 79 8.51 7.74 4.66
N MET A 80 9.31 7.28 3.68
CA MET A 80 8.83 6.84 2.36
C MET A 80 7.85 5.67 2.47
N ALA A 81 8.20 4.64 3.23
CA ALA A 81 7.31 3.50 3.48
C ALA A 81 6.00 3.96 4.15
N GLY A 82 6.10 4.85 5.16
CA GLY A 82 4.93 5.40 5.83
C GLY A 82 4.04 6.25 4.93
N ILE A 83 4.62 7.03 4.01
CA ILE A 83 3.86 7.78 2.99
C ILE A 83 3.00 6.80 2.19
N GLY A 84 3.61 5.76 1.61
CA GLY A 84 2.91 4.79 0.79
C GLY A 84 1.81 4.03 1.55
N PHE A 85 2.15 3.42 2.69
CA PHE A 85 1.24 2.55 3.43
C PHE A 85 0.19 3.27 4.28
N SER A 86 0.44 4.52 4.70
CA SER A 86 -0.48 5.22 5.62
C SER A 86 -1.15 6.43 5.02
N ILE A 87 -0.46 7.23 4.21
CA ILE A 87 -1.01 8.49 3.69
C ILE A 87 -1.66 8.22 2.34
N SER A 88 -0.85 7.73 1.40
CA SER A 88 -1.26 7.52 0.03
C SER A 88 -2.30 6.41 -0.09
N HIS A 89 -2.08 5.26 0.56
CA HIS A 89 -3.03 4.15 0.58
C HIS A 89 -4.45 4.59 0.97
N ASP A 90 -4.59 5.21 2.15
CA ASP A 90 -5.90 5.63 2.68
C ASP A 90 -6.53 6.72 1.80
N ALA A 91 -5.73 7.62 1.25
CA ALA A 91 -6.19 8.67 0.34
C ALA A 91 -6.63 8.10 -1.02
N LEU A 92 -5.91 7.13 -1.58
CA LEU A 92 -6.24 6.48 -2.86
C LEU A 92 -7.48 5.58 -2.75
N HIS A 93 -7.78 5.05 -1.55
CA HIS A 93 -9.07 4.43 -1.21
C HIS A 93 -10.18 5.45 -0.93
N GLY A 94 -9.86 6.73 -0.80
CA GLY A 94 -10.82 7.80 -0.44
C GLY A 94 -11.25 7.79 1.03
N ALA A 95 -10.54 7.04 1.88
CA ALA A 95 -10.84 6.90 3.30
C ALA A 95 -10.31 8.08 4.12
N TYR A 96 -9.25 8.76 3.67
CA TYR A 96 -8.60 9.81 4.45
C TYR A 96 -9.52 11.00 4.78
N SER A 97 -10.34 11.46 3.83
CA SER A 97 -11.24 12.60 4.01
C SER A 97 -12.58 12.40 3.30
N SER A 98 -13.62 13.11 3.75
CA SER A 98 -14.86 13.24 2.97
C SER A 98 -14.68 14.14 1.73
N ASN A 99 -13.67 15.00 1.73
CA ASN A 99 -13.35 15.87 0.60
C ASN A 99 -12.46 15.15 -0.42
N LYS A 100 -12.99 14.95 -1.63
CA LYS A 100 -12.27 14.29 -2.73
C LYS A 100 -10.97 14.99 -3.12
N THR A 101 -10.90 16.33 -3.03
CA THR A 101 -9.69 17.09 -3.33
C THR A 101 -8.58 16.80 -2.32
N VAL A 102 -8.92 16.66 -1.03
CA VAL A 102 -7.94 16.29 0.00
C VAL A 102 -7.36 14.90 -0.27
N ASN A 103 -8.22 13.92 -0.57
CA ASN A 103 -7.77 12.58 -0.95
C ASN A 103 -6.94 12.59 -2.23
N TYR A 104 -7.29 13.40 -3.22
CA TYR A 104 -6.51 13.52 -4.44
C TYR A 104 -5.10 14.06 -4.15
N LEU A 105 -5.00 15.19 -3.44
CA LEU A 105 -3.71 15.81 -3.10
C LEU A 105 -2.83 14.90 -2.24
N LEU A 106 -3.41 14.23 -1.24
CA LEU A 106 -2.67 13.25 -0.44
C LEU A 106 -2.34 11.99 -1.24
N GLY A 107 -3.17 11.59 -2.20
CA GLY A 107 -2.89 10.49 -3.11
C GLY A 107 -1.66 10.77 -3.99
N LEU A 108 -1.44 12.02 -4.41
CA LEU A 108 -0.23 12.42 -5.16
C LEU A 108 1.07 12.20 -4.40
N THR A 109 1.01 12.02 -3.07
CA THR A 109 2.22 11.65 -2.30
C THR A 109 2.77 10.29 -2.69
N PHE A 110 1.94 9.42 -3.27
CA PHE A 110 2.36 8.13 -3.83
C PHE A 110 3.25 8.33 -5.06
N ASP A 111 2.86 9.27 -5.91
CA ASP A 111 3.59 9.61 -7.13
C ASP A 111 4.96 10.23 -6.80
N MET A 112 5.02 11.03 -5.74
CA MET A 112 6.29 11.62 -5.26
C MET A 112 7.31 10.58 -4.78
N VAL A 113 6.85 9.43 -4.28
CA VAL A 113 7.74 8.34 -3.83
C VAL A 113 7.97 7.28 -4.91
N GLY A 114 7.67 7.59 -6.17
CA GLY A 114 8.00 6.75 -7.33
C GLY A 114 7.00 5.65 -7.63
N ALA A 115 5.82 5.65 -7.01
CA ALA A 115 4.71 4.78 -7.40
C ALA A 115 3.75 5.51 -8.36
N ASN A 116 2.77 4.83 -8.92
CA ASN A 116 1.73 5.44 -9.76
C ASN A 116 0.34 5.23 -9.16
N GLY A 117 -0.27 6.29 -8.62
CA GLY A 117 -1.58 6.21 -7.98
C GLY A 117 -2.73 5.80 -8.91
N TYR A 118 -2.60 6.00 -10.22
CA TYR A 118 -3.57 5.55 -11.21
C TYR A 118 -3.49 4.04 -11.45
N ILE A 119 -2.29 3.52 -11.73
CA ILE A 119 -2.06 2.08 -11.91
C ILE A 119 -2.39 1.32 -10.62
N TRP A 120 -2.03 1.90 -9.47
CA TRP A 120 -2.35 1.31 -8.18
C TRP A 120 -3.85 1.17 -7.93
N LYS A 121 -4.68 2.15 -8.32
CA LYS A 121 -6.14 2.01 -8.21
C LYS A 121 -6.69 0.88 -9.10
N ILE A 122 -6.08 0.62 -10.25
CA ILE A 122 -6.51 -0.48 -11.11
C ILE A 122 -6.09 -1.82 -10.49
N THR A 123 -4.80 -1.96 -10.20
CA THR A 123 -4.22 -3.21 -9.71
C THR A 123 -4.71 -3.55 -8.30
N HIS A 124 -4.74 -2.60 -7.38
CA HIS A 124 -5.15 -2.84 -6.01
C HIS A 124 -6.67 -2.65 -5.80
N ASN A 125 -7.26 -1.52 -6.20
CA ASN A 125 -8.67 -1.24 -5.87
C ASN A 125 -9.65 -2.06 -6.70
N ILE A 126 -9.31 -2.37 -7.95
CA ILE A 126 -10.19 -3.12 -8.84
C ILE A 126 -9.79 -4.60 -8.85
N ILE A 127 -8.55 -4.93 -9.24
CA ILE A 127 -8.15 -6.32 -9.44
C ILE A 127 -8.00 -7.05 -8.09
N HIS A 128 -7.07 -6.60 -7.24
CA HIS A 128 -6.79 -7.25 -5.96
C HIS A 128 -8.03 -7.36 -5.08
N HIS A 129 -8.81 -6.28 -4.88
CA HIS A 129 -10.02 -6.35 -4.05
C HIS A 129 -11.20 -7.14 -4.68
N THR A 130 -11.17 -7.44 -5.98
CA THR A 130 -12.16 -8.33 -6.61
C THR A 130 -11.72 -9.79 -6.58
N TYR A 131 -10.42 -10.06 -6.80
CA TYR A 131 -9.87 -11.40 -6.97
C TYR A 131 -8.83 -11.76 -5.90
N THR A 132 -8.97 -11.22 -4.69
CA THR A 132 -7.96 -11.31 -3.61
C THR A 132 -7.47 -12.73 -3.39
N ASN A 133 -6.15 -12.93 -3.43
CA ASN A 133 -5.46 -14.21 -3.25
C ASN A 133 -5.85 -15.31 -4.25
N ILE A 134 -6.45 -14.97 -5.40
CA ILE A 134 -6.72 -15.93 -6.48
C ILE A 134 -5.52 -15.95 -7.44
N HIS A 135 -4.80 -17.08 -7.46
CA HIS A 135 -3.62 -17.27 -8.30
C HIS A 135 -3.92 -17.08 -9.79
N GLY A 136 -3.07 -16.30 -10.48
CA GLY A 136 -3.24 -15.95 -11.89
C GLY A 136 -4.25 -14.83 -12.17
N HIS A 137 -4.87 -14.26 -11.13
CA HIS A 137 -5.79 -13.12 -11.23
C HIS A 137 -5.36 -11.95 -10.34
N ASP A 138 -4.89 -12.22 -9.13
CA ASP A 138 -4.36 -11.22 -8.22
C ASP A 138 -2.88 -10.95 -8.51
N GLU A 139 -2.59 -9.82 -9.15
CA GLU A 139 -1.21 -9.41 -9.45
C GLU A 139 -0.38 -9.16 -8.19
N ASP A 140 -1.01 -8.90 -7.03
CA ASP A 140 -0.29 -8.74 -5.77
C ASP A 140 0.30 -10.08 -5.25
N LEU A 141 0.00 -11.21 -5.90
CA LEU A 141 0.70 -12.49 -5.69
C LEU A 141 2.01 -12.61 -6.48
N GLU A 142 2.23 -11.75 -7.48
CA GLU A 142 3.35 -11.80 -8.43
C GLU A 142 4.42 -10.74 -8.12
N VAL A 143 4.78 -10.60 -6.83
CA VAL A 143 5.67 -9.53 -6.33
C VAL A 143 7.14 -9.76 -6.72
N ALA A 144 7.57 -11.03 -6.77
CA ALA A 144 8.91 -11.42 -7.18
C ALA A 144 8.93 -12.90 -7.59
N ALA A 145 9.61 -13.24 -8.69
CA ALA A 145 9.64 -14.60 -9.26
C ALA A 145 10.17 -15.71 -8.33
N PHE A 146 10.77 -15.33 -7.20
CA PHE A 146 11.37 -16.22 -6.20
C PHE A 146 10.65 -16.18 -4.84
N ILE A 147 9.52 -15.48 -4.74
CA ILE A 147 8.60 -15.54 -3.60
C ILE A 147 7.35 -16.28 -4.03
N ARG A 148 6.93 -17.24 -3.21
CA ARG A 148 5.65 -17.94 -3.32
C ARG A 148 4.66 -17.39 -2.30
N LEU A 149 3.63 -16.73 -2.80
CA LEU A 149 2.55 -16.14 -2.00
C LEU A 149 1.24 -16.95 -2.05
N SER A 150 1.11 -17.91 -2.98
CA SER A 150 -0.06 -18.78 -3.09
C SER A 150 0.31 -20.26 -2.96
N PRO A 151 -0.55 -21.09 -2.33
CA PRO A 151 -0.39 -22.54 -2.36
C PRO A 151 -0.48 -23.12 -3.79
N HIS A 152 -1.11 -22.40 -4.72
CA HIS A 152 -1.30 -22.82 -6.11
C HIS A 152 -0.13 -22.45 -7.04
N SER A 153 0.82 -21.64 -6.57
CA SER A 153 2.05 -21.35 -7.31
C SER A 153 3.06 -22.49 -7.16
N GLU A 154 3.90 -22.69 -8.19
CA GLU A 154 4.97 -23.70 -8.20
C GLU A 154 5.86 -23.59 -6.96
N TYR A 155 6.13 -24.71 -6.30
CA TYR A 155 7.10 -24.75 -5.21
C TYR A 155 8.51 -25.01 -5.76
N LYS A 156 9.43 -24.08 -5.48
CA LYS A 156 10.86 -24.20 -5.76
C LYS A 156 11.62 -24.41 -4.47
N TRP A 157 12.75 -25.12 -4.52
CA TRP A 157 13.57 -25.42 -3.34
C TRP A 157 14.02 -24.17 -2.57
N VAL A 158 14.16 -23.03 -3.26
CA VAL A 158 14.54 -21.74 -2.66
C VAL A 158 13.51 -21.22 -1.66
N HIS A 159 12.23 -21.62 -1.77
CA HIS A 159 11.16 -21.15 -0.89
C HIS A 159 11.33 -21.61 0.57
N ARG A 160 12.13 -22.64 0.86
CA ARG A 160 12.49 -22.99 2.25
C ARG A 160 13.25 -21.88 2.96
N PHE A 161 13.93 -21.02 2.21
CA PHE A 161 14.65 -19.84 2.70
C PHE A 161 13.87 -18.54 2.48
N GLN A 162 12.60 -18.60 2.05
CA GLN A 162 11.80 -17.42 1.73
C GLN A 162 11.67 -16.46 2.92
N HIS A 163 11.66 -16.96 4.16
CA HIS A 163 11.61 -16.10 5.36
C HIS A 163 12.82 -15.16 5.49
N ILE A 164 13.97 -15.51 4.89
CA ILE A 164 15.16 -14.64 4.80
C ILE A 164 15.11 -13.83 3.50
N LEU A 165 14.83 -14.49 2.38
CA LEU A 165 14.87 -13.86 1.05
C LEU A 165 13.79 -12.79 0.87
N ALA A 166 12.62 -12.98 1.48
CA ALA A 166 11.53 -12.02 1.40
C ALA A 166 11.95 -10.65 1.92
N PHE A 167 12.71 -10.59 3.02
CA PHE A 167 13.20 -9.33 3.57
C PHE A 167 14.01 -8.53 2.55
N PHE A 168 14.96 -9.18 1.87
CA PHE A 168 15.75 -8.53 0.82
C PHE A 168 14.90 -8.21 -0.41
N ALA A 169 14.06 -9.13 -0.86
CA ALA A 169 13.17 -8.92 -2.00
C ALA A 169 12.28 -7.68 -1.83
N TYR A 170 11.62 -7.56 -0.67
CA TYR A 170 10.78 -6.41 -0.34
C TYR A 170 11.60 -5.13 -0.22
N SER A 171 12.85 -5.20 0.26
CA SER A 171 13.77 -4.05 0.31
C SER A 171 14.11 -3.51 -1.09
N PHE A 172 14.04 -4.35 -2.13
CA PHE A 172 14.24 -3.93 -3.53
C PHE A 172 12.94 -3.81 -4.32
N ALA A 173 11.77 -4.05 -3.72
CA ALA A 173 10.48 -4.05 -4.43
C ALA A 173 10.16 -2.68 -5.04
N THR A 174 10.63 -1.58 -4.44
CA THR A 174 10.50 -0.24 -5.00
C THR A 174 11.08 -0.13 -6.41
N PHE A 175 12.21 -0.79 -6.70
CA PHE A 175 12.79 -0.76 -8.05
C PHE A 175 11.92 -1.52 -9.06
N PHE A 176 11.34 -2.65 -8.65
CA PHE A 176 10.39 -3.37 -9.50
C PHE A 176 9.14 -2.52 -9.78
N TRP A 177 8.61 -1.83 -8.76
CA TRP A 177 7.49 -0.92 -8.91
C TRP A 177 7.80 0.19 -9.91
N VAL A 178 8.90 0.91 -9.71
CA VAL A 178 9.28 2.07 -10.52
C VAL A 178 9.63 1.71 -11.98
N PHE A 179 10.27 0.56 -12.21
CA PHE A 179 10.83 0.24 -13.54
C PHE A 179 10.07 -0.82 -14.34
N VAL A 180 9.17 -1.57 -13.70
CA VAL A 180 8.49 -2.72 -14.35
C VAL A 180 6.98 -2.67 -14.16
N LYS A 181 6.49 -2.38 -12.94
CA LYS A 181 5.05 -2.42 -12.63
C LYS A 181 4.32 -1.15 -13.08
N ASP A 182 4.89 0.02 -12.80
CA ASP A 182 4.31 1.35 -13.06
C ASP A 182 4.92 2.02 -14.31
#